data_AF-A0A6N7PRN4-F1
#
_entry.id   AF-A0A6N7PRN4-F1
#
_cell.length_a   1.000
_cell.length_b   1.000
_cell.length_c   1.000
_cell.angle_alpha   90.00
_cell.angle_beta   90.00
_cell.angle_gamma   90.00
#
_symmetry.space_group_name_H-M   'P 1'
#
loop_
_entity.id
_entity.type
_entity.pdbx_description
1 polymer ?
#
loop_
_entity_poly.entity_id
_entity_poly.type
_entity_poly.pdbx_seq_one_letter_code
_entity_poly.pdbx_strand_id
1 'polypeptide(L)'
;MMNLRLWKSWLAASVTLAATAVLAAACGSDGDGTSGSSNNNDTCSFGGEKCAAGCSPAYGCIECASNADCPSNEPLCVLGRCEECATTEHCAVAEACFPRDFKCEPKCATNGDCPGDSPICDVATGACLGCVTNADCKDNKKPICDPVRKQCGACATNADCAVVSPICDQQKGECKECLVDAHCPSGSLCGTDAKCHSACTSDANCEDPGKPVCDLSDNSCVECLTNTHCGAAEPICDGRNCQVCLTNADCTNPQTPVCKDKNECVVCLANADCKDPLLPICKGELCVQCDKDEHCLDPLKPKCENQVCVAP
;
A
#
# COMPACT_ATOMS: atom_id res chain seq x y z
N MET A 1 -3.29 -72.50 -33.74
CA MET A 1 -2.07 -73.33 -33.86
C MET A 1 -0.96 -72.43 -34.38
N MET A 2 0.27 -72.32 -33.88
CA MET A 2 0.95 -72.66 -32.64
C MET A 2 2.40 -72.16 -32.90
N ASN A 3 2.98 -71.34 -32.00
CA ASN A 3 4.43 -71.20 -31.75
C ASN A 3 5.32 -70.58 -32.86
N LEU A 4 6.44 -69.89 -32.60
CA LEU A 4 7.19 -69.59 -31.38
C LEU A 4 8.11 -68.37 -31.64
N ARG A 5 8.45 -67.72 -30.54
CA ARG A 5 9.43 -66.63 -30.30
C ARG A 5 10.81 -66.88 -30.91
N LEU A 6 11.56 -65.80 -31.18
CA LEU A 6 13.00 -65.71 -30.88
C LEU A 6 13.42 -64.24 -30.68
N TRP A 7 14.27 -64.04 -29.68
CA TRP A 7 14.66 -62.80 -29.01
C TRP A 7 16.19 -62.66 -29.10
N LYS A 8 16.69 -61.41 -29.08
CA LYS A 8 18.05 -60.89 -28.83
C LYS A 8 19.02 -60.83 -30.02
N SER A 9 19.54 -59.62 -30.27
CA SER A 9 20.94 -59.30 -29.94
C SER A 9 21.18 -57.79 -29.95
N TRP A 10 21.96 -57.36 -28.97
CA TRP A 10 22.45 -56.00 -28.72
C TRP A 10 23.57 -55.62 -29.69
N LEU A 11 23.63 -54.37 -30.11
CA LEU A 11 24.88 -53.73 -30.55
C LEU A 11 24.83 -52.24 -30.18
N ALA A 12 25.68 -51.88 -29.22
CA ALA A 12 26.05 -50.51 -28.90
C ALA A 12 26.99 -49.98 -29.98
N ALA A 13 26.78 -48.74 -30.44
CA ALA A 13 27.74 -48.02 -31.25
C ALA A 13 27.76 -46.55 -30.83
N SER A 14 28.72 -46.26 -29.94
CA SER A 14 29.24 -44.94 -29.61
C SER A 14 29.96 -44.34 -30.82
N VAL A 15 29.60 -43.12 -31.24
CA VAL A 15 30.45 -42.29 -32.10
C VAL A 15 30.45 -40.85 -31.60
N THR A 16 31.67 -40.39 -31.39
CA THR A 16 32.16 -39.16 -30.76
C THR A 16 31.90 -37.89 -31.56
N LEU A 17 31.75 -36.78 -30.81
CA LEU A 17 31.80 -35.39 -31.26
C LEU A 17 33.01 -35.10 -32.18
N ALA A 18 32.76 -34.44 -33.31
CA ALA A 18 33.76 -33.69 -34.04
C ALA A 18 33.40 -32.20 -33.96
N ALA A 19 34.29 -31.43 -33.34
CA ALA A 19 34.22 -29.98 -33.25
C ALA A 19 34.63 -29.35 -34.60
N THR A 20 33.77 -28.50 -35.16
CA THR A 20 34.14 -27.55 -36.22
C THR A 20 33.92 -26.14 -35.69
N ALA A 21 35.03 -25.46 -35.39
CA ALA A 21 35.06 -24.03 -35.13
C ALA A 21 35.01 -23.28 -36.47
N VAL A 22 33.96 -22.49 -36.68
CA VAL A 22 33.92 -21.44 -37.70
C VAL A 22 34.02 -20.12 -36.95
N LEU A 23 35.17 -19.45 -37.09
CA LEU A 23 35.36 -18.06 -36.64
C LEU A 23 34.51 -17.14 -37.54
N ALA A 24 33.46 -16.56 -36.97
CA ALA A 24 32.86 -15.34 -37.46
C ALA A 24 33.29 -14.20 -36.53
N ALA A 25 34.17 -13.34 -37.03
CA ALA A 25 34.49 -12.07 -36.41
C ALA A 25 33.33 -11.10 -36.66
N ALA A 26 32.59 -10.77 -35.61
CA ALA A 26 31.69 -9.63 -35.57
C ALA A 26 32.00 -8.82 -34.31
N CYS A 27 32.26 -7.53 -34.52
CA CYS A 27 32.45 -6.54 -33.47
C CYS A 27 31.16 -6.38 -32.65
N GLY A 28 31.25 -6.57 -31.34
CA GLY A 28 30.20 -6.29 -30.37
C GLY A 28 30.83 -5.68 -29.13
N SER A 29 30.52 -4.40 -28.89
CA SER A 29 30.87 -3.66 -27.69
C SER A 29 29.97 -4.08 -26.52
N ASP A 30 30.62 -4.30 -25.38
CA ASP A 30 30.17 -4.11 -23.99
C ASP A 30 28.77 -4.59 -23.57
N GLY A 31 28.76 -5.60 -22.70
CA GLY A 31 27.58 -6.07 -21.98
C GLY A 31 27.91 -7.32 -21.16
N ASP A 32 28.61 -7.10 -20.05
CA ASP A 32 29.13 -8.10 -19.13
C ASP A 32 28.04 -9.06 -18.62
N GLY A 33 28.14 -10.33 -19.01
CA GLY A 33 27.35 -11.42 -18.45
C GLY A 33 28.00 -11.90 -17.17
N THR A 34 27.61 -11.34 -16.03
CA THR A 34 27.92 -11.91 -14.71
C THR A 34 26.73 -12.75 -14.24
N SER A 35 26.87 -14.07 -14.39
CA SER A 35 26.15 -15.04 -13.57
C SER A 35 26.82 -15.06 -12.20
N GLY A 36 26.39 -14.16 -11.32
CA GLY A 36 26.74 -14.14 -9.91
C GLY A 36 25.46 -14.33 -9.09
N SER A 37 25.41 -15.40 -8.29
CA SER A 37 24.52 -15.46 -7.12
C SER A 37 24.90 -14.32 -6.20
N SER A 38 24.26 -13.17 -6.36
CA SER A 38 24.26 -12.14 -5.35
C SER A 38 22.90 -12.14 -4.69
N ASN A 39 22.89 -12.44 -3.39
CA ASN A 39 21.85 -11.95 -2.50
C ASN A 39 22.00 -10.41 -2.49
N ASN A 40 21.51 -9.73 -3.52
CA ASN A 40 21.56 -8.27 -3.67
C ASN A 40 20.47 -7.62 -2.79
N ASN A 41 20.46 -7.95 -1.50
CA ASN A 41 19.63 -7.28 -0.50
C ASN A 41 20.38 -6.13 0.19
N ASP A 42 21.21 -5.37 -0.53
CA ASP A 42 21.97 -4.28 0.08
C ASP A 42 21.64 -2.89 -0.45
N THR A 43 20.86 -2.78 -1.53
CA THR A 43 20.55 -1.49 -2.18
C THR A 43 19.06 -1.26 -2.40
N CYS A 44 18.19 -2.14 -1.91
CA CYS A 44 16.76 -1.99 -2.13
C CYS A 44 16.09 -1.27 -0.96
N SER A 45 15.42 -0.17 -1.28
CA SER A 45 14.75 0.69 -0.33
C SER A 45 13.33 1.00 -0.77
N PHE A 46 12.52 1.39 0.21
CA PHE A 46 11.18 1.91 0.05
C PHE A 46 11.06 3.16 0.91
N GLY A 47 10.75 4.30 0.30
CA GLY A 47 10.70 5.58 1.02
C GLY A 47 12.05 5.95 1.64
N GLY A 48 13.17 5.61 0.99
CA GLY A 48 14.52 5.89 1.49
C GLY A 48 15.02 4.92 2.57
N GLU A 49 14.16 4.07 3.12
CA GLU A 49 14.53 3.07 4.12
C GLU A 49 14.84 1.71 3.48
N LYS A 50 15.90 1.03 3.95
CA LYS A 50 16.25 -0.31 3.46
C LYS A 50 15.19 -1.33 3.88
N CYS A 51 14.75 -2.17 2.95
CA CYS A 51 13.87 -3.29 3.27
C CYS A 51 14.57 -4.28 4.23
N ALA A 52 13.91 -4.67 5.32
CA ALA A 52 14.55 -5.45 6.38
C ALA A 52 15.02 -6.85 5.94
N ALA A 53 14.21 -7.56 5.14
CA ALA A 53 14.51 -8.94 4.73
C ALA A 53 14.82 -9.12 3.23
N GLY A 54 14.72 -8.05 2.43
CA GLY A 54 14.82 -8.20 0.99
C GLY A 54 13.91 -7.26 0.23
N CYS A 55 14.09 -7.20 -1.08
CA CYS A 55 13.02 -6.81 -1.97
C CYS A 55 13.03 -7.63 -3.26
N SER A 56 11.90 -7.59 -3.95
CA SER A 56 11.73 -8.09 -5.31
C SER A 56 11.08 -6.99 -6.15
N PRO A 57 11.54 -6.75 -7.39
CA PRO A 57 10.87 -5.83 -8.31
C PRO A 57 9.39 -6.16 -8.56
N ALA A 58 8.96 -7.40 -8.29
CA ALA A 58 7.58 -7.82 -8.47
C ALA A 58 6.72 -7.76 -7.20
N TYR A 59 7.34 -7.76 -6.02
CA TYR A 59 6.65 -7.90 -4.73
C TYR A 59 6.88 -6.72 -3.78
N GLY A 60 7.80 -5.81 -4.10
CA GLY A 60 8.21 -4.76 -3.17
C GLY A 60 9.21 -5.27 -2.13
N CYS A 61 9.22 -4.67 -0.94
CA CYS A 61 9.92 -5.24 0.21
C CYS A 61 9.32 -6.60 0.57
N ILE A 62 10.16 -7.63 0.70
CA ILE A 62 9.74 -9.00 1.03
C ILE A 62 10.07 -9.31 2.50
N GLU A 63 9.34 -10.25 3.08
CA GLU A 63 9.57 -10.80 4.41
C GLU A 63 10.54 -11.99 4.38
N CYS A 64 10.61 -12.68 3.24
CA CYS A 64 11.44 -13.86 3.05
C CYS A 64 12.00 -13.90 1.63
N ALA A 65 13.22 -14.42 1.47
CA ALA A 65 13.79 -14.79 0.18
C ALA A 65 13.75 -16.31 -0.03
N SER A 66 13.63 -17.07 1.06
CA SER A 66 13.59 -18.53 1.09
C SER A 66 12.79 -19.04 2.29
N ASN A 67 12.42 -20.32 2.28
CA ASN A 67 11.73 -20.97 3.41
C ASN A 67 12.53 -20.92 4.72
N ALA A 68 13.85 -20.72 4.65
CA ALA A 68 14.70 -20.63 5.85
C ALA A 68 14.52 -19.33 6.62
N ASP A 69 13.98 -18.29 5.97
CA ASP A 69 13.71 -16.98 6.58
C ASP A 69 12.39 -16.98 7.38
N CYS A 70 11.58 -18.03 7.21
CA CYS A 70 10.23 -18.09 7.72
C CYS A 70 10.11 -18.83 9.06
N PRO A 71 9.18 -18.39 9.94
CA PRO A 71 8.95 -19.02 11.22
C PRO A 71 8.21 -20.35 11.06
N SER A 72 8.24 -21.21 12.09
CA SER A 72 7.68 -22.56 12.00
C SER A 72 6.15 -22.62 11.83
N ASN A 73 5.42 -21.54 12.12
CA ASN A 73 3.97 -21.46 11.93
C ASN A 73 3.57 -21.14 10.49
N GLU A 74 4.46 -20.55 9.69
CA GLU A 74 4.26 -20.20 8.27
C GLU A 74 5.55 -20.48 7.52
N PRO A 75 5.94 -21.77 7.35
CA PRO A 75 7.33 -22.14 7.05
C PRO A 75 7.73 -21.95 5.58
N LEU A 76 6.85 -21.41 4.73
CA LEU A 76 7.05 -21.38 3.28
C LEU A 76 7.11 -19.96 2.78
N CYS A 77 8.14 -19.66 1.99
CA CYS A 77 8.28 -18.38 1.34
C CYS A 77 7.56 -18.39 -0.02
N VAL A 78 6.41 -17.74 -0.09
CA VAL A 78 5.59 -17.65 -1.31
C VAL A 78 5.37 -16.18 -1.63
N LEU A 79 5.75 -15.77 -2.85
CA LEU A 79 5.64 -14.38 -3.33
C LEU A 79 6.31 -13.35 -2.40
N GLY A 80 7.39 -13.75 -1.70
CA GLY A 80 8.10 -12.88 -0.77
C GLY A 80 7.43 -12.68 0.58
N ARG A 81 6.43 -13.50 0.93
CA ARG A 81 5.81 -13.56 2.27
C ARG A 81 5.90 -14.96 2.84
N CYS A 82 5.93 -15.05 4.16
CA CYS A 82 5.84 -16.34 4.84
C CYS A 82 4.37 -16.76 4.89
N GLU A 83 4.08 -17.91 4.29
CA GLU A 83 2.73 -18.48 4.16
C GLU A 83 2.69 -19.89 4.76
N GLU A 84 1.47 -20.35 5.04
CA GLU A 84 1.22 -21.68 5.60
C GLU A 84 1.46 -22.79 4.58
N CYS A 85 1.05 -22.57 3.33
CA CYS A 85 1.14 -23.55 2.26
C CYS A 85 1.63 -22.93 0.94
N ALA A 86 2.07 -23.78 0.02
CA ALA A 86 2.42 -23.37 -1.34
C ALA A 86 1.80 -24.33 -2.35
N THR A 87 1.64 -25.58 -1.95
CA THR A 87 0.90 -26.62 -2.65
C THR A 87 0.03 -27.38 -1.64
N THR A 88 -0.96 -28.12 -2.13
CA THR A 88 -1.83 -28.98 -1.30
C THR A 88 -1.05 -30.04 -0.50
N GLU A 89 0.18 -30.38 -0.89
CA GLU A 89 1.00 -31.36 -0.18
C GLU A 89 1.52 -30.84 1.17
N HIS A 90 1.46 -29.53 1.39
CA HIS A 90 1.82 -28.91 2.67
C HIS A 90 0.66 -28.94 3.69
N CYS A 91 -0.55 -29.30 3.25
CA CYS A 91 -1.75 -29.34 4.09
C CYS A 91 -2.10 -30.75 4.55
N ALA A 92 -3.01 -30.86 5.52
CA ALA A 92 -3.53 -32.16 5.94
C ALA A 92 -4.31 -32.86 4.80
N VAL A 93 -4.52 -34.17 4.92
CA VAL A 93 -5.12 -35.00 3.86
C VAL A 93 -6.49 -34.48 3.38
N ALA A 94 -7.29 -33.89 4.27
CA ALA A 94 -8.63 -33.35 3.98
C ALA A 94 -8.62 -31.87 3.55
N GLU A 95 -7.45 -31.25 3.46
CA GLU A 95 -7.26 -29.82 3.18
C GLU A 95 -6.47 -29.61 1.89
N ALA A 96 -6.71 -28.49 1.25
CA ALA A 96 -5.96 -28.03 0.09
C ALA A 96 -5.40 -26.63 0.35
N CYS A 97 -4.32 -26.33 -0.36
CA CYS A 97 -3.73 -25.01 -0.30
C CYS A 97 -4.52 -24.07 -1.21
N PHE A 98 -5.19 -23.07 -0.63
CA PHE A 98 -6.00 -22.13 -1.39
C PHE A 98 -5.10 -21.00 -1.94
N PRO A 99 -4.97 -20.83 -3.26
CA PRO A 99 -3.99 -19.90 -3.82
C PRO A 99 -4.29 -18.40 -3.59
N ARG A 100 -5.50 -18.07 -3.09
CA ARG A 100 -5.90 -16.69 -2.78
C ARG A 100 -5.04 -16.08 -1.68
N ASP A 101 -4.81 -16.83 -0.62
CA ASP A 101 -4.17 -16.41 0.63
C ASP A 101 -3.13 -17.40 1.14
N PHE A 102 -2.86 -18.48 0.39
CA PHE A 102 -1.85 -19.49 0.69
C PHE A 102 -2.04 -20.14 2.06
N LYS A 103 -3.31 -20.41 2.40
CA LYS A 103 -3.72 -21.09 3.62
C LYS A 103 -4.28 -22.49 3.35
N CYS A 104 -4.17 -23.36 4.34
CA CYS A 104 -4.78 -24.68 4.29
C CYS A 104 -6.27 -24.55 4.63
N GLU A 105 -7.13 -24.88 3.67
CA GLU A 105 -8.59 -24.87 3.83
C GLU A 105 -9.19 -26.23 3.44
N PRO A 106 -10.41 -26.57 3.93
CA PRO A 106 -11.08 -27.81 3.55
C PRO A 106 -11.22 -27.98 2.04
N LYS A 107 -10.93 -29.18 1.53
CA LYS A 107 -11.06 -29.47 0.10
C LYS A 107 -12.48 -29.27 -0.40
N CYS A 108 -12.61 -28.61 -1.54
CA CYS A 108 -13.87 -28.56 -2.29
C CYS A 108 -14.05 -29.85 -3.11
N ALA A 109 -15.30 -30.25 -3.32
CA ALA A 109 -15.67 -31.29 -4.28
C ALA A 109 -16.45 -30.72 -5.48
N THR A 110 -17.15 -29.60 -5.26
CA THR A 110 -17.95 -28.89 -6.25
C THR A 110 -17.82 -27.38 -6.05
N ASN A 111 -18.20 -26.59 -7.06
CA ASN A 111 -18.23 -25.13 -6.95
C ASN A 111 -19.12 -24.62 -5.81
N GLY A 112 -20.11 -25.41 -5.36
CA GLY A 112 -21.00 -25.04 -4.25
C GLY A 112 -20.32 -25.06 -2.88
N ASP A 113 -19.15 -25.71 -2.76
CA ASP A 113 -18.37 -25.77 -1.52
C ASP A 113 -17.49 -24.53 -1.33
N CYS A 114 -17.34 -23.72 -2.39
CA CYS A 114 -16.41 -22.60 -2.42
C CYS A 114 -17.08 -21.25 -2.08
N PRO A 115 -16.33 -20.31 -1.47
CA PRO A 115 -16.85 -18.99 -1.14
C PRO A 115 -16.98 -18.12 -2.40
N GLY A 116 -17.79 -17.05 -2.31
CA GLY A 116 -18.17 -16.23 -3.47
C GLY A 116 -17.02 -15.48 -4.15
N ASP A 117 -15.92 -15.25 -3.43
CA ASP A 117 -14.68 -14.65 -3.93
C ASP A 117 -13.74 -15.69 -4.60
N SER A 118 -14.01 -16.99 -4.45
CA SER A 118 -13.26 -18.07 -5.12
C SER A 118 -14.19 -19.20 -5.62
N PRO A 119 -15.13 -18.92 -6.53
CA PRO A 119 -16.30 -19.79 -6.77
C PRO A 119 -16.01 -21.07 -7.59
N ILE A 120 -14.77 -21.31 -8.04
CA ILE A 120 -14.44 -22.44 -8.91
C ILE A 120 -13.70 -23.50 -8.10
N CYS A 121 -14.24 -24.71 -8.05
CA CYS A 121 -13.55 -25.83 -7.44
C CYS A 121 -12.64 -26.52 -8.46
N ASP A 122 -11.33 -26.49 -8.22
CA ASP A 122 -10.39 -27.37 -8.92
C ASP A 122 -10.41 -28.75 -8.26
N VAL A 123 -11.21 -29.66 -8.82
CA VAL A 123 -11.39 -31.02 -8.31
C VAL A 123 -10.10 -31.86 -8.31
N ALA A 124 -9.06 -31.48 -9.07
CA ALA A 124 -7.81 -32.20 -9.07
C ALA A 124 -6.98 -31.91 -7.81
N THR A 125 -6.99 -30.66 -7.36
CA THR A 125 -6.22 -30.21 -6.19
C THR A 125 -7.09 -30.09 -4.93
N GLY A 126 -8.40 -30.00 -5.09
CA GLY A 126 -9.38 -29.70 -4.04
C GLY A 126 -9.40 -28.23 -3.62
N ALA A 127 -8.74 -27.33 -4.37
CA ALA A 127 -8.64 -25.92 -4.03
C ALA A 127 -9.76 -25.08 -4.67
N CYS A 128 -10.25 -24.08 -3.94
CA CYS A 128 -11.14 -23.07 -4.49
C CYS A 128 -10.34 -21.96 -5.17
N LEU A 129 -10.70 -21.65 -6.41
CA LEU A 129 -10.05 -20.70 -7.29
C LEU A 129 -11.00 -19.54 -7.61
N GLY A 130 -10.47 -18.32 -7.66
CA GLY A 130 -11.18 -17.15 -8.20
C GLY A 130 -11.33 -17.21 -9.73
N CYS A 131 -10.38 -17.83 -10.42
CA CYS A 131 -10.37 -17.98 -11.87
C CYS A 131 -9.48 -19.14 -12.33
N VAL A 132 -9.77 -19.66 -13.51
CA VAL A 132 -8.89 -20.60 -14.24
C VAL A 132 -8.30 -19.92 -15.47
N THR A 133 -9.08 -19.04 -16.09
CA THR A 133 -8.72 -18.26 -17.27
C THR A 133 -9.22 -16.82 -17.16
N ASN A 134 -8.71 -15.91 -17.99
CA ASN A 134 -9.20 -14.53 -18.04
C ASN A 134 -10.71 -14.44 -18.35
N ALA A 135 -11.29 -15.45 -18.99
CA ALA A 135 -12.72 -15.48 -19.29
C ALA A 135 -13.59 -15.58 -18.02
N ASP A 136 -13.03 -16.04 -16.89
CA ASP A 136 -13.74 -16.13 -15.61
C ASP A 136 -13.84 -14.77 -14.93
N CYS A 137 -12.94 -13.85 -15.27
CA CYS A 137 -12.85 -12.52 -14.68
C CYS A 137 -13.83 -11.54 -15.34
N LYS A 138 -15.02 -11.40 -14.74
CA LYS A 138 -16.12 -10.58 -15.29
C LYS A 138 -16.01 -9.08 -14.96
N ASP A 139 -15.22 -8.72 -13.96
CA ASP A 139 -14.97 -7.32 -13.65
C ASP A 139 -13.94 -6.75 -14.63
N ASN A 140 -14.34 -5.75 -15.43
CA ASN A 140 -13.47 -5.07 -16.38
C ASN A 140 -12.27 -4.36 -15.71
N LYS A 141 -12.34 -4.09 -14.40
CA LYS A 141 -11.20 -3.54 -13.63
C LYS A 141 -10.18 -4.60 -13.22
N LYS A 142 -10.58 -5.87 -13.21
CA LYS A 142 -9.72 -7.02 -12.85
C LYS A 142 -9.86 -8.14 -13.90
N PRO A 143 -9.54 -7.89 -15.18
CA PRO A 143 -9.85 -8.82 -16.27
C PRO A 143 -8.86 -9.99 -16.41
N ILE A 144 -7.81 -10.04 -15.59
CA ILE A 144 -6.69 -10.97 -15.76
C ILE A 144 -6.73 -12.02 -14.66
N CYS A 145 -6.62 -13.28 -15.05
CA CYS A 145 -6.46 -14.38 -14.12
C CYS A 145 -4.99 -14.59 -13.79
N ASP A 146 -4.59 -14.26 -12.55
CA ASP A 146 -3.22 -14.49 -12.09
C ASP A 146 -2.92 -16.00 -12.03
N PRO A 147 -1.85 -16.48 -12.69
CA PRO A 147 -1.58 -17.91 -12.78
C PRO A 147 -1.12 -18.53 -11.46
N VAL A 148 -0.63 -17.74 -10.51
CA VAL A 148 -0.13 -18.17 -9.20
C VAL A 148 -1.22 -18.07 -8.15
N ARG A 149 -1.84 -16.89 -7.98
CA ARG A 149 -2.93 -16.69 -7.00
C ARG A 149 -4.26 -17.30 -7.42
N LYS A 150 -4.43 -17.61 -8.71
CA LYS A 150 -5.72 -18.04 -9.27
C LYS A 150 -6.86 -17.09 -8.90
N GLN A 151 -6.54 -15.79 -8.86
CA GLN A 151 -7.46 -14.70 -8.55
C GLN A 151 -7.51 -13.71 -9.70
N CYS A 152 -8.66 -13.07 -9.87
CA CYS A 152 -8.82 -12.01 -10.84
C CYS A 152 -8.13 -10.72 -10.34
N GLY A 153 -7.20 -10.22 -11.13
CA GLY A 153 -6.44 -8.99 -10.87
C GLY A 153 -6.48 -8.05 -12.06
N ALA A 154 -6.01 -6.82 -11.83
CA ALA A 154 -5.76 -5.84 -12.88
C ALA A 154 -4.52 -6.21 -13.71
N CYS A 155 -3.61 -7.01 -13.16
CA CYS A 155 -2.38 -7.46 -13.81
C CYS A 155 -1.92 -8.81 -13.24
N ALA A 156 -1.17 -9.56 -14.05
CA ALA A 156 -0.33 -10.67 -13.60
C ALA A 156 1.17 -10.35 -13.81
N THR A 157 1.48 -9.43 -14.72
CA THR A 157 2.84 -8.98 -15.05
C THR A 157 2.83 -7.48 -15.35
N ASN A 158 4.02 -6.85 -15.36
CA ASN A 158 4.15 -5.42 -15.72
C ASN A 158 3.64 -5.11 -17.14
N ALA A 159 3.61 -6.09 -18.04
CA ALA A 159 3.12 -5.90 -19.41
C ALA A 159 1.60 -5.66 -19.47
N ASP A 160 0.87 -6.03 -18.42
CA ASP A 160 -0.57 -5.82 -18.32
C ASP A 160 -0.92 -4.40 -17.87
N CYS A 161 0.07 -3.66 -17.37
CA CYS A 161 -0.10 -2.36 -16.76
C CYS A 161 0.12 -1.20 -17.74
N ALA A 162 -0.63 -0.12 -17.55
CA ALA A 162 -0.49 1.09 -18.33
C ALA A 162 0.73 1.91 -17.89
N VAL A 163 1.22 2.80 -18.77
CA VAL A 163 2.43 3.62 -18.54
C VAL A 163 2.37 4.46 -17.25
N VAL A 164 1.18 4.91 -16.84
CA VAL A 164 0.98 5.71 -15.61
C VAL A 164 1.18 4.90 -14.32
N SER A 165 1.09 3.58 -14.39
CA SER A 165 1.28 2.69 -13.24
C SER A 165 1.88 1.39 -13.73
N PRO A 166 3.14 1.39 -14.20
CA PRO A 166 3.71 0.33 -15.05
C PRO A 166 4.10 -0.94 -14.27
N ILE A 167 4.03 -0.92 -12.95
CA ILE A 167 4.50 -2.02 -12.10
C ILE A 167 3.30 -2.84 -11.63
N CYS A 168 3.34 -4.15 -11.83
CA CYS A 168 2.35 -5.06 -11.27
C CYS A 168 2.77 -5.49 -9.87
N ASP A 169 1.98 -5.13 -8.86
CA ASP A 169 2.01 -5.75 -7.53
C ASP A 169 1.55 -7.20 -7.67
N GLN A 170 2.51 -8.10 -7.84
CA GLN A 170 2.27 -9.53 -7.86
C GLN A 170 2.08 -10.10 -6.45
N GLN A 171 1.56 -9.37 -5.48
CA GLN A 171 0.95 -9.92 -4.26
C GLN A 171 -0.54 -9.60 -4.21
N LYS A 172 -0.95 -8.50 -4.85
CA LYS A 172 -2.35 -8.02 -4.87
C LYS A 172 -3.02 -8.10 -6.24
N GLY A 173 -2.25 -8.31 -7.31
CA GLY A 173 -2.74 -8.26 -8.69
C GLY A 173 -3.19 -6.85 -9.08
N GLU A 174 -2.45 -5.82 -8.65
CA GLU A 174 -2.80 -4.42 -8.89
C GLU A 174 -1.65 -3.67 -9.57
N CYS A 175 -1.96 -2.82 -10.53
CA CYS A 175 -0.96 -1.93 -11.13
C CYS A 175 -0.68 -0.76 -10.18
N LYS A 176 0.60 -0.51 -9.93
CA LYS A 176 1.14 0.57 -9.10
C LYS A 176 2.19 1.34 -9.91
N GLU A 177 2.48 2.56 -9.51
CA GLU A 177 3.57 3.32 -10.11
C GLU A 177 4.92 2.76 -9.66
N CYS A 178 5.02 2.38 -8.38
CA CYS A 178 6.21 1.82 -7.78
C CYS A 178 5.87 0.84 -6.66
N LEU A 179 6.86 0.01 -6.29
CA LEU A 179 6.81 -0.89 -5.12
C LEU A 179 8.08 -0.75 -4.26
N VAL A 180 9.16 -0.26 -4.87
CA VAL A 180 10.46 0.06 -4.29
C VAL A 180 10.97 1.31 -4.98
N ASP A 181 11.92 2.00 -4.37
CA ASP A 181 12.49 3.25 -4.87
C ASP A 181 13.15 3.07 -6.25
N ALA A 182 13.67 1.88 -6.54
CA ALA A 182 14.27 1.56 -7.84
C ALA A 182 13.29 1.58 -9.03
N HIS A 183 11.97 1.59 -8.78
CA HIS A 183 10.97 1.77 -9.83
C HIS A 183 10.77 3.24 -10.21
N CYS A 184 11.24 4.15 -9.35
CA CYS A 184 11.12 5.57 -9.56
C CYS A 184 12.32 6.12 -10.34
N PRO A 185 12.13 7.23 -11.09
CA PRO A 185 13.24 7.92 -11.73
C PRO A 185 14.25 8.41 -10.68
N SER A 186 15.49 8.65 -11.12
CA SER A 186 16.54 9.16 -10.23
C SER A 186 16.11 10.45 -9.53
N GLY A 187 16.30 10.52 -8.21
CA GLY A 187 15.82 11.63 -7.40
C GLY A 187 14.34 11.51 -7.01
N SER A 188 13.75 10.32 -7.07
CA SER A 188 12.41 10.03 -6.57
C SER A 188 12.39 8.74 -5.75
N LEU A 189 11.48 8.68 -4.77
CA LEU A 189 11.27 7.53 -3.90
C LEU A 189 9.83 7.03 -4.03
N CYS A 190 9.63 5.76 -3.73
CA CYS A 190 8.31 5.19 -3.70
C CYS A 190 7.60 5.53 -2.39
N GLY A 191 6.46 6.21 -2.48
CA GLY A 191 5.64 6.57 -1.33
C GLY A 191 4.71 5.44 -0.88
N THR A 192 4.11 5.60 0.30
CA THR A 192 3.10 4.67 0.85
C THR A 192 1.79 4.63 0.05
N ASP A 193 1.55 5.63 -0.80
CA ASP A 193 0.48 5.65 -1.79
C ASP A 193 0.83 4.91 -3.09
N ALA A 194 2.00 4.25 -3.12
CA ALA A 194 2.56 3.51 -4.26
C ALA A 194 2.77 4.38 -5.52
N LYS A 195 3.12 5.65 -5.29
CA LYS A 195 3.50 6.64 -6.30
C LYS A 195 4.94 7.10 -6.11
N CYS A 196 5.55 7.57 -7.18
CA CYS A 196 6.87 8.17 -7.11
C CYS A 196 6.77 9.63 -6.67
N HIS A 197 7.45 9.95 -5.57
CA HIS A 197 7.57 11.31 -5.04
C HIS A 197 9.00 11.79 -5.18
N SER A 198 9.20 13.08 -5.37
CA SER A 198 10.54 13.67 -5.38
C SER A 198 11.26 13.35 -4.07
N ALA A 199 12.41 12.70 -4.19
CA ALA A 199 13.34 12.47 -3.09
C ALA A 199 14.04 13.79 -2.82
N CYS A 200 14.09 14.21 -1.57
CA CYS A 200 14.84 15.38 -1.19
C CYS A 200 16.13 14.98 -0.47
N THR A 201 17.21 15.70 -0.77
CA THR A 201 18.48 15.64 -0.01
C THR A 201 18.78 16.96 0.69
N SER A 202 17.94 17.96 0.41
CA SER A 202 17.91 19.29 1.00
C SER A 202 16.58 19.95 0.63
N ASP A 203 16.21 21.03 1.31
CA ASP A 203 15.01 21.84 1.01
C ASP A 203 15.00 22.35 -0.44
N ALA A 204 16.17 22.51 -1.06
CA ALA A 204 16.29 22.95 -2.47
C ALA A 204 15.71 21.94 -3.47
N ASN A 205 15.47 20.69 -3.07
CA ASN A 205 14.84 19.67 -3.90
C ASN A 205 13.30 19.72 -3.83
N CYS A 206 12.74 20.48 -2.90
CA CYS A 206 11.31 20.55 -2.66
C CYS A 206 10.69 21.74 -3.39
N GLU A 207 10.37 21.54 -4.67
CA GLU A 207 9.83 22.58 -5.55
C GLU A 207 8.35 22.90 -5.29
N ASP A 208 7.62 22.00 -4.60
CA ASP A 208 6.23 22.25 -4.19
C ASP A 208 6.20 23.31 -3.08
N PRO A 209 5.59 24.50 -3.31
CA PRO A 209 5.48 25.54 -2.30
C PRO A 209 4.73 25.12 -1.03
N GLY A 210 3.86 24.10 -1.12
CA GLY A 210 3.15 23.54 0.04
C GLY A 210 3.93 22.49 0.83
N LYS A 211 5.09 22.05 0.33
CA LYS A 211 5.97 21.08 1.00
C LYS A 211 7.44 21.45 0.82
N PRO A 212 7.90 22.63 1.27
CA PRO A 212 9.22 23.15 0.92
C PRO A 212 10.36 22.55 1.76
N VAL A 213 10.07 21.77 2.80
CA VAL A 213 11.07 21.29 3.75
C VAL A 213 11.42 19.84 3.46
N CYS A 214 12.71 19.52 3.48
CA CYS A 214 13.17 18.16 3.33
C CYS A 214 13.31 17.45 4.68
N ASP A 215 12.48 16.43 4.91
CA ASP A 215 12.70 15.47 5.99
C ASP A 215 13.81 14.49 5.58
N LEU A 216 15.01 14.68 6.12
CA LEU A 216 16.15 13.80 5.81
C LEU A 216 16.06 12.43 6.46
N SER A 217 15.06 12.17 7.32
CA SER A 217 14.87 10.84 7.92
C SER A 217 14.31 9.83 6.92
N ASP A 218 13.47 10.28 5.99
CA ASP A 218 12.86 9.46 4.94
C ASP A 218 12.91 10.11 3.55
N ASN A 219 13.74 11.17 3.42
CA ASN A 219 13.98 11.90 2.18
C ASN A 219 12.69 12.43 1.51
N SER A 220 11.68 12.77 2.33
CA SER A 220 10.39 13.29 1.86
C SER A 220 10.26 14.80 1.98
N CYS A 221 9.63 15.43 0.99
CA CYS A 221 9.24 16.83 1.09
C CYS A 221 7.99 16.95 1.95
N VAL A 222 8.09 17.72 3.03
CA VAL A 222 7.04 17.97 4.02
C VAL A 222 6.79 19.46 4.13
N GLU A 223 5.66 19.83 4.73
CA GLU A 223 5.33 21.24 4.94
C GLU A 223 6.17 21.84 6.07
N CYS A 224 6.40 21.05 7.13
CA CYS A 224 7.18 21.47 8.27
C CYS A 224 7.80 20.29 9.02
N LEU A 225 8.93 20.55 9.69
CA LEU A 225 9.48 19.70 10.76
C LEU A 225 9.42 20.38 12.13
N THR A 226 9.18 21.70 12.12
CA THR A 226 9.16 22.59 13.28
C THR A 226 8.31 23.80 12.93
N ASN A 227 7.82 24.53 13.94
CA ASN A 227 7.01 25.74 13.76
C ASN A 227 7.72 26.85 12.96
N THR A 228 9.05 26.83 12.87
CA THR A 228 9.80 27.84 12.11
C THR A 228 9.67 27.69 10.60
N HIS A 229 9.25 26.52 10.13
CA HIS A 229 8.97 26.27 8.71
C HIS A 229 7.58 26.77 8.30
N CYS A 230 6.72 27.04 9.28
CA CYS A 230 5.35 27.43 9.04
C CYS A 230 5.20 28.96 8.88
N GLY A 231 4.24 29.37 8.06
CA GLY A 231 3.88 30.77 7.86
C GLY A 231 2.99 31.33 8.97
N ALA A 232 2.76 32.64 8.96
CA ALA A 232 1.91 33.31 9.94
C ALA A 232 0.44 32.88 9.91
N ALA A 233 -0.04 32.33 8.78
CA ALA A 233 -1.41 31.84 8.65
C ALA A 233 -1.62 30.52 9.43
N GLU A 234 -0.64 29.62 9.42
CA GLU A 234 -0.71 28.29 10.03
C GLU A 234 0.57 28.04 10.84
N PRO A 235 0.79 28.72 11.98
CA PRO A 235 2.11 28.82 12.61
C PRO A 235 2.60 27.56 13.32
N ILE A 236 1.79 26.51 13.42
CA ILE A 236 2.09 25.33 14.25
C ILE A 236 2.34 24.12 13.39
N CYS A 237 3.47 23.46 13.60
CA CYS A 237 3.79 22.21 12.94
C CYS A 237 3.23 21.02 13.73
N ASP A 238 2.33 20.26 13.09
CA ASP A 238 1.77 19.02 13.64
C ASP A 238 2.21 17.82 12.79
N GLY A 239 3.25 17.14 13.28
CA GLY A 239 3.90 16.06 12.54
C GLY A 239 4.65 16.59 11.31
N ARG A 240 3.93 16.76 10.20
CA ARG A 240 4.47 17.13 8.87
C ARG A 240 3.65 18.20 8.14
N ASN A 241 2.58 18.68 8.76
CA ASN A 241 1.68 19.67 8.18
C ASN A 241 1.58 20.88 9.11
N CYS A 242 1.52 22.07 8.53
CA CYS A 242 1.25 23.29 9.27
C CYS A 242 -0.25 23.35 9.62
N GLN A 243 -0.53 23.91 10.79
CA GLN A 243 -1.86 24.03 11.38
C GLN A 243 -2.01 25.41 12.02
N VAL A 244 -3.23 25.91 12.08
CA VAL A 244 -3.53 27.19 12.73
C VAL A 244 -3.37 27.07 14.24
N CYS A 245 -3.85 25.97 14.81
CA CYS A 245 -3.80 25.72 16.25
C CYS A 245 -3.78 24.21 16.53
N LEU A 246 -3.34 23.78 17.72
CA LEU A 246 -3.55 22.41 18.20
C LEU A 246 -4.43 22.37 19.44
N THR A 247 -4.37 23.44 20.21
CA THR A 247 -5.05 23.65 21.47
C THR A 247 -5.50 25.09 21.61
N ASN A 248 -6.39 25.38 22.56
CA ASN A 248 -6.82 26.75 22.85
C ASN A 248 -5.65 27.67 23.27
N ALA A 249 -4.54 27.12 23.78
CA ALA A 249 -3.37 27.91 24.17
C ALA A 249 -2.65 28.54 22.97
N ASP A 250 -2.83 27.96 21.78
CA ASP A 250 -2.24 28.44 20.52
C ASP A 250 -2.98 29.65 19.97
N CYS A 251 -4.25 29.79 20.35
CA CYS A 251 -5.11 30.90 19.97
C CYS A 251 -4.81 32.14 20.83
N THR A 252 -3.72 32.83 20.52
CA THR A 252 -3.24 34.00 21.29
C THR A 252 -4.12 35.24 21.17
N ASN A 253 -4.98 35.31 20.16
CA ASN A 253 -5.94 36.40 20.01
C ASN A 253 -7.08 36.23 21.05
N PRO A 254 -7.23 37.16 22.01
CA PRO A 254 -8.27 37.06 23.04
C PRO A 254 -9.70 37.08 22.49
N GLN A 255 -9.91 37.56 21.27
CA GLN A 255 -11.23 37.54 20.62
C GLN A 255 -11.60 36.17 20.06
N THR A 256 -10.62 35.30 19.81
CA THR A 256 -10.84 33.96 19.25
C THR A 256 -10.01 32.94 20.02
N PRO A 257 -10.30 32.68 21.31
CA PRO A 257 -9.42 31.89 22.18
C PRO A 257 -9.59 30.36 22.04
N VAL A 258 -10.50 29.87 21.19
CA VAL A 258 -10.83 28.44 21.09
C VAL A 258 -10.34 27.86 19.77
N CYS A 259 -9.60 26.76 19.83
CA CYS A 259 -9.14 26.05 18.64
C CYS A 259 -10.21 25.09 18.13
N LYS A 260 -10.61 25.23 16.88
CA LYS A 260 -11.56 24.38 16.17
C LYS A 260 -10.83 23.51 15.15
N ASP A 261 -10.87 22.19 15.38
CA ASP A 261 -10.39 21.16 14.47
C ASP A 261 -8.97 21.40 13.89
N LYS A 262 -8.09 22.04 14.67
CA LYS A 262 -6.72 22.47 14.30
C LYS A 262 -6.61 23.51 13.18
N ASN A 263 -7.74 23.91 12.60
CA ASN A 263 -7.81 24.69 11.37
C ASN A 263 -8.17 26.16 11.61
N GLU A 264 -8.82 26.48 12.73
CA GLU A 264 -9.29 27.85 12.97
C GLU A 264 -9.37 28.17 14.46
N CYS A 265 -9.03 29.41 14.81
CA CYS A 265 -9.32 29.96 16.12
C CYS A 265 -10.67 30.69 16.09
N VAL A 266 -11.61 30.26 16.91
CA VAL A 266 -12.98 30.78 17.01
C VAL A 266 -13.27 31.35 18.41
N VAL A 267 -14.38 32.06 18.59
CA VAL A 267 -14.72 32.63 19.91
C VAL A 267 -15.13 31.55 20.90
N CYS A 268 -15.94 30.59 20.45
CA CYS A 268 -16.47 29.53 21.29
C CYS A 268 -16.85 28.29 20.47
N LEU A 269 -16.80 27.11 21.11
CA LEU A 269 -17.42 25.86 20.61
C LEU A 269 -18.49 25.34 21.57
N ALA A 270 -18.48 25.78 22.83
CA ALA A 270 -19.48 25.52 23.83
C ALA A 270 -19.74 26.75 24.71
N ASN A 271 -20.90 26.79 25.40
CA ASN A 271 -21.26 27.88 26.33
C ASN A 271 -20.20 28.10 27.42
N ALA A 272 -19.47 27.04 27.82
CA ALA A 272 -18.42 27.14 28.83
C ALA A 272 -17.21 27.99 28.37
N ASP A 273 -17.04 28.21 27.08
CA ASP A 273 -15.98 29.06 26.52
C ASP A 273 -16.31 30.54 26.68
N CYS A 274 -17.59 30.88 26.73
CA CYS A 274 -18.06 32.25 26.91
C CYS A 274 -17.88 32.71 28.35
N LYS A 275 -16.80 33.46 28.61
CA LYS A 275 -16.44 33.95 29.95
C LYS A 275 -17.15 35.23 30.35
N ASP A 276 -17.70 35.97 29.40
CA ASP A 276 -18.49 37.16 29.69
C ASP A 276 -19.87 36.74 30.24
N PRO A 277 -20.20 37.07 31.50
CA PRO A 277 -21.51 36.73 32.08
C PRO A 277 -22.69 37.37 31.34
N LEU A 278 -22.47 38.43 30.55
CA LEU A 278 -23.49 39.07 29.72
C LEU A 278 -23.73 38.34 28.40
N LEU A 279 -22.79 37.51 27.94
CA LEU A 279 -22.85 36.77 26.68
C LEU A 279 -22.57 35.27 26.91
N PRO A 280 -23.36 34.55 27.74
CA PRO A 280 -23.00 33.21 28.21
C PRO A 280 -23.27 32.08 27.19
N ILE A 281 -23.91 32.36 26.06
CA ILE A 281 -24.37 31.34 25.11
C ILE A 281 -23.47 31.33 23.87
N CYS A 282 -22.94 30.17 23.51
CA CYS A 282 -22.22 30.01 22.27
C CYS A 282 -23.19 29.68 21.13
N LYS A 283 -23.27 30.55 20.12
CA LYS A 283 -24.09 30.32 18.93
C LYS A 283 -23.32 30.68 17.67
N GLY A 284 -23.09 29.68 16.82
CA GLY A 284 -22.39 29.89 15.54
C GLY A 284 -21.03 30.54 15.74
N GLU A 285 -20.25 30.02 16.69
CA GLU A 285 -18.89 30.49 17.02
C GLU A 285 -18.81 31.89 17.61
N LEU A 286 -19.94 32.49 17.99
CA LEU A 286 -20.01 33.77 18.69
C LEU A 286 -20.67 33.61 20.06
N CYS A 287 -20.14 34.30 21.05
CA CYS A 287 -20.79 34.42 22.36
C CYS A 287 -21.89 35.47 22.30
N VAL A 288 -23.10 35.04 22.62
CA VAL A 288 -24.33 35.83 22.53
C VAL A 288 -25.10 35.79 23.85
N GLN A 289 -26.05 36.72 24.02
CA GLN A 289 -26.87 36.77 25.22
C GLN A 289 -27.87 35.60 25.29
N CYS A 290 -28.45 35.23 24.16
CA CYS A 290 -29.46 34.17 24.08
C CYS A 290 -29.47 33.49 22.69
N ASP A 291 -29.95 32.24 22.66
CA ASP A 291 -30.30 31.52 21.42
C ASP A 291 -31.81 31.18 21.39
N LYS A 292 -32.44 31.16 22.57
CA LYS A 292 -33.86 30.87 22.80
C LYS A 292 -34.35 31.72 23.96
N ASP A 293 -35.65 31.96 24.04
CA ASP A 293 -36.32 32.72 25.11
C ASP A 293 -35.98 32.22 26.51
N GLU A 294 -35.78 30.90 26.67
CA GLU A 294 -35.41 30.26 27.94
C GLU A 294 -34.06 30.74 28.51
N HIS A 295 -33.19 31.31 27.69
CA HIS A 295 -31.92 31.88 28.14
C HIS A 295 -32.09 33.29 28.74
N CYS A 296 -33.26 33.91 28.55
CA CYS A 296 -33.57 35.25 29.04
C CYS A 296 -34.26 35.21 30.42
N LEU A 297 -33.44 35.24 31.48
CA LEU A 297 -33.91 35.11 32.86
C LEU A 297 -34.46 36.41 33.47
N ASP A 298 -34.27 37.56 32.82
CA ASP A 298 -34.83 38.84 33.24
C ASP A 298 -36.34 38.89 32.91
N PRO A 299 -37.24 38.96 33.91
CA PRO A 299 -38.68 39.02 33.66
C PRO A 299 -39.13 40.23 32.83
N LEU A 300 -38.33 41.31 32.79
CA LEU A 300 -38.61 42.49 31.97
C LEU A 300 -38.21 42.31 30.51
N LYS A 301 -37.39 41.30 30.19
CA LYS A 301 -36.86 41.02 28.85
C LYS A 301 -36.89 39.51 28.54
N PRO A 302 -38.07 38.86 28.48
CA PRO A 302 -38.16 37.41 28.43
C PRO A 302 -37.98 36.80 27.03
N LYS A 303 -37.95 37.62 25.96
CA LYS A 303 -37.87 37.12 24.57
C LYS A 303 -36.45 37.27 24.03
N CYS A 304 -35.98 36.27 23.30
CA CYS A 304 -34.74 36.33 22.55
C CYS A 304 -35.01 36.79 21.12
N GLU A 305 -34.57 38.00 20.78
CA GLU A 305 -34.69 38.55 19.43
C GLU A 305 -33.32 39.02 18.95
N ASN A 306 -32.89 38.53 17.78
CA ASN A 306 -31.56 38.81 17.23
C ASN A 306 -30.43 38.59 18.25
N GLN A 307 -30.50 37.49 19.00
CA GLN A 307 -29.50 37.10 20.00
C GLN A 307 -29.38 38.04 21.22
N VAL A 308 -30.37 38.92 21.41
CA VAL A 308 -30.48 39.86 22.53
C VAL A 308 -31.81 39.61 23.25
N CYS A 309 -31.80 39.67 24.58
CA CYS A 309 -33.01 39.59 25.38
C CYS A 309 -33.75 40.94 25.33
N VAL A 310 -34.98 40.93 24.83
CA VAL A 310 -35.82 42.12 24.61
C VAL A 310 -37.12 42.07 25.42
N ALA A 311 -37.64 43.26 25.70
CA ALA A 311 -38.97 43.42 26.30
C ALA A 311 -40.05 42.94 25.32
N PRO A 312 -41.19 42.45 25.84
CA PRO A 312 -42.19 41.75 25.04
C PRO A 312 -42.93 42.59 24.01
#